data_AF-A0AAU5UEG8-F1
#
_entry.id   AF-A0AAU5UEG8-F1
#
_cell.length_a   1.000
_cell.length_b   1.000
_cell.length_c   1.000
_cell.angle_alpha   90.00
_cell.angle_beta   90.00
_cell.angle_gamma   90.00
#
_symmetry.space_group_name_H-M   'P 1'
#
loop_
_entity.id
_entity.type
_entity.pdbx_description
1 polymer ?
#
loop_
_entity_poly.entity_id
_entity_poly.type
_entity_poly.pdbx_seq_one_letter_code
_entity_poly.pdbx_strand_id
1 'polypeptide(L)'
;MSYELVFWQQDASQSMDPDLIYQELVNERGSVPGLNDIPVDAFLDALVVSFPGALREANGPGEWLTWVSSSQRAGLEVTWSRQHLRADCRGMSGDDMNRVVNVAIGLGCPLYDPQTGERFAFDGH
;
A
#
# COMPACT_ATOMS: atom_id res chain seq x y z
N MET A 1 -7.62 -10.28 13.05
CA MET A 1 -6.83 -10.47 11.82
C MET A 1 -6.80 -9.15 11.08
N SER A 2 -5.63 -8.71 10.62
CA SER A 2 -5.50 -7.61 9.66
C SER A 2 -5.66 -8.18 8.25
N TYR A 3 -6.20 -7.38 7.34
CA TYR A 3 -6.13 -7.57 5.90
C TYR A 3 -4.94 -6.77 5.37
N GLU A 4 -4.17 -7.29 4.42
CA GLU A 4 -2.96 -6.63 3.93
C GLU A 4 -3.15 -6.26 2.46
N LEU A 5 -2.89 -5.00 2.12
CA LEU A 5 -2.95 -4.49 0.76
C LEU A 5 -1.57 -3.97 0.37
N VAL A 6 -1.02 -4.43 -0.76
CA VAL A 6 0.32 -4.03 -1.20
C VAL A 6 0.26 -3.38 -2.57
N PHE A 7 0.95 -2.26 -2.72
CA PHE A 7 0.89 -1.43 -3.91
C PHE A 7 2.29 -1.17 -4.42
N TRP A 8 2.52 -1.36 -5.71
CA TRP A 8 3.78 -1.02 -6.38
C TRP A 8 3.51 -0.59 -7.82
N GLN A 9 4.51 0.00 -8.45
CA GLN A 9 4.54 0.24 -9.89
C GLN A 9 5.59 -0.66 -10.52
N GLN A 10 5.32 -1.14 -11.73
CA GLN A 10 6.25 -1.97 -12.47
C GLN A 10 6.30 -1.56 -13.94
N ASP A 11 7.43 -1.82 -14.57
CA ASP A 11 7.56 -1.65 -16.00
C ASP A 11 6.74 -2.68 -16.77
N ALA A 12 6.32 -2.33 -17.99
CA ALA A 12 5.61 -3.26 -18.87
C ALA A 12 6.46 -4.51 -19.25
N SER A 13 7.78 -4.42 -19.13
CA SER A 13 8.71 -5.54 -19.34
C SER A 13 8.89 -6.44 -18.12
N GLN A 14 8.32 -6.08 -16.97
CA GLN A 14 8.36 -6.93 -15.77
C GLN A 14 7.59 -8.23 -16.02
N SER A 15 8.25 -9.35 -15.80
CA SER A 15 7.71 -10.71 -16.00
C SER A 15 7.81 -11.59 -14.75
N MET A 16 8.37 -11.07 -13.66
CA MET A 16 8.41 -11.75 -12.38
C MET A 16 7.00 -11.98 -11.86
N ASP A 17 6.80 -13.15 -11.27
CA ASP A 17 5.54 -13.52 -10.63
C ASP A 17 5.20 -12.53 -9.50
N PRO A 18 3.95 -12.03 -9.40
CA PRO A 18 3.56 -11.06 -8.38
C PRO A 18 3.76 -11.54 -6.94
N ASP A 19 3.62 -12.84 -6.65
CA ASP A 19 3.90 -13.36 -5.32
C ASP A 19 5.39 -13.32 -5.02
N LEU A 20 6.24 -13.68 -5.98
CA LEU A 20 7.69 -13.52 -5.83
C LEU A 20 8.10 -12.05 -5.61
N ILE A 21 7.49 -11.11 -6.33
CA ILE A 21 7.70 -9.68 -6.12
C ILE A 21 7.33 -9.31 -4.68
N TYR A 22 6.14 -9.72 -4.22
CA TYR A 22 5.68 -9.47 -2.86
C TYR A 22 6.65 -10.04 -1.81
N GLN A 23 7.10 -11.27 -1.97
CA GLN A 23 8.08 -11.88 -1.05
C GLN A 23 9.39 -11.08 -1.00
N GLU A 24 9.91 -10.61 -2.14
CA GLU A 24 11.13 -9.80 -2.16
C GLU A 24 10.94 -8.44 -1.47
N LEU A 25 9.77 -7.80 -1.66
CA LEU A 25 9.42 -6.54 -1.01
C LEU A 25 9.30 -6.70 0.52
N VAL A 26 8.62 -7.74 1.00
CA VAL A 26 8.42 -8.00 2.44
C VAL A 26 9.70 -8.42 3.14
N ASN A 27 10.59 -9.16 2.46
CA ASN A 27 11.86 -9.57 3.03
C ASN A 27 12.92 -8.46 3.06
N GLU A 28 12.57 -7.25 2.60
CA GLU A 28 13.43 -6.05 2.58
C GLU A 28 14.82 -6.32 1.95
N ARG A 29 14.89 -7.24 0.96
CA ARG A 29 16.17 -7.67 0.35
C ARG A 29 16.82 -6.62 -0.55
N GLY A 30 16.21 -5.43 -0.64
CA GLY A 30 16.67 -4.31 -1.43
C GLY A 30 15.65 -3.92 -2.50
N SER A 31 16.15 -3.36 -3.60
CA SER A 31 15.31 -2.96 -4.72
C SER A 31 14.99 -4.16 -5.61
N VAL A 32 13.72 -4.32 -5.98
CA VAL A 32 13.27 -5.35 -6.92
C VAL A 32 13.45 -4.83 -8.35
N PRO A 33 14.22 -5.52 -9.21
CA PRO A 33 14.42 -5.11 -10.61
C PRO A 33 13.09 -5.06 -11.38
N GLY A 34 12.88 -3.99 -12.15
CA GLY A 34 11.66 -3.77 -12.93
C GLY A 34 10.48 -3.18 -12.15
N LEU A 35 10.69 -2.85 -10.87
CA LEU A 35 9.76 -1.99 -10.13
C LEU A 35 10.23 -0.54 -10.15
N ASN A 36 9.26 0.36 -10.31
CA ASN A 36 9.49 1.80 -10.35
C ASN A 36 9.45 2.40 -8.94
N ASP A 37 10.18 3.50 -8.77
CA ASP A 37 10.04 4.33 -7.59
C ASP A 37 8.63 4.93 -7.56
N ILE A 38 7.95 4.85 -6.42
CA ILE A 38 6.59 5.37 -6.22
C ILE A 38 6.62 6.78 -5.59
N PRO A 39 5.63 7.63 -5.88
CA PRO A 39 5.55 8.97 -5.29
C PRO A 39 5.04 8.89 -3.84
N VAL A 40 5.88 8.41 -2.93
CA VAL A 40 5.54 8.14 -1.51
C VAL A 40 4.85 9.33 -0.86
N ASP A 41 5.44 10.53 -0.91
CA ASP A 41 4.86 11.69 -0.23
C ASP A 41 3.47 12.05 -0.76
N ALA A 42 3.24 11.96 -2.07
CA ALA A 42 1.91 12.18 -2.66
C ALA A 42 0.89 11.13 -2.20
N PHE A 43 1.33 9.89 -2.00
CA PHE A 43 0.50 8.82 -1.46
C PHE A 43 0.10 9.08 -0.02
N LEU A 44 1.06 9.47 0.82
CA LEU A 44 0.80 9.81 2.23
C LEU A 44 -0.12 11.02 2.34
N ASP A 45 0.09 12.06 1.55
CA ASP A 45 -0.77 13.25 1.52
C ASP A 45 -2.21 12.87 1.11
N ALA A 46 -2.37 12.06 0.06
CA ALA A 46 -3.69 11.60 -0.39
C ALA A 46 -4.38 10.69 0.64
N LEU A 47 -3.62 9.87 1.38
CA LEU A 47 -4.15 9.08 2.49
C LEU A 47 -4.61 9.96 3.65
N VAL A 48 -3.85 10.99 4.03
CA VAL A 48 -4.25 11.93 5.09
C VAL A 48 -5.55 12.66 4.71
N VAL A 49 -5.72 13.03 3.44
CA VAL A 49 -6.97 13.63 2.94
C VAL A 49 -8.12 12.62 2.99
N SER A 50 -7.88 11.36 2.63
CA SER A 50 -8.91 10.31 2.58
C SER A 50 -9.29 9.75 3.96
N PHE A 51 -8.38 9.85 4.93
CA PHE A 51 -8.54 9.40 6.30
C PHE A 51 -8.22 10.55 7.28
N PRO A 52 -9.15 11.51 7.46
CA PRO A 52 -8.95 12.62 8.39
C PRO A 52 -8.60 12.11 9.78
N GLY A 53 -7.53 12.68 10.36
CA GLY A 53 -6.96 12.24 11.63
C GLY A 53 -5.86 11.19 11.51
N ALA A 54 -5.47 10.79 10.30
CA ALA A 54 -4.28 9.98 10.10
C ALA A 54 -3.03 10.76 10.52
N LEU A 55 -2.09 10.08 11.16
CA LEU A 55 -0.86 10.65 11.70
C LEU A 55 0.35 9.95 11.09
N ARG A 56 1.31 10.73 10.61
CA ARG A 56 2.65 10.25 10.29
C ARG A 56 3.47 10.28 11.57
N GLU A 57 4.02 9.13 11.96
CA GLU A 57 4.75 8.97 13.21
C GLU A 57 6.11 8.31 12.96
N ALA A 58 7.10 8.65 13.79
CA ALA A 58 8.39 7.98 13.78
C ALA A 58 8.24 6.55 14.29
N ASN A 59 8.84 5.60 13.58
CA ASN A 59 8.85 4.18 13.93
C ASN A 59 10.29 3.64 13.82
N GLY A 60 11.03 3.69 14.94
CA GLY A 60 12.44 3.32 14.97
C GLY A 60 13.28 4.20 14.04
N PRO A 61 14.04 3.64 13.08
CA PRO A 61 14.79 4.41 12.09
C PRO A 61 13.93 4.93 10.92
N GLY A 62 12.67 4.51 10.84
CA GLY A 62 11.75 4.87 9.76
C GLY A 62 10.52 5.62 10.24
N GLU A 63 9.51 5.66 9.39
CA GLU A 63 8.22 6.29 9.64
C GLU A 63 7.10 5.37 9.18
N TRP A 64 5.92 5.58 9.74
CA TRP A 64 4.68 4.96 9.28
C TRP A 64 3.54 5.97 9.35
N LEU A 65 2.42 5.62 8.74
CA LEU A 65 1.18 6.38 8.85
C LEU A 65 0.14 5.53 9.53
N THR A 66 -0.46 6.05 10.60
CA THR A 66 -1.48 5.35 11.38
C THR A 66 -2.78 6.12 11.34
N TRP A 67 -3.90 5.39 11.33
CA TRP A 67 -5.23 5.97 11.49
C TRP A 67 -6.10 5.01 12.28
N VAL A 68 -6.96 5.56 13.13
CA VAL A 68 -7.96 4.79 13.86
C VAL A 68 -9.31 5.47 13.70
N SER A 69 -10.32 4.69 13.35
CA SER A 69 -11.70 5.18 13.25
C SER A 69 -12.17 5.80 14.58
N SER A 70 -13.12 6.73 14.51
CA SER A 70 -13.72 7.34 15.71
C SER A 70 -14.32 6.32 16.68
N SER A 71 -14.78 5.17 16.17
CA SER A 71 -15.31 4.07 17.00
C SER A 71 -14.23 3.18 17.62
N GLN A 72 -12.95 3.37 17.30
CA GLN A 72 -11.82 2.54 17.74
C GLN A 72 -11.91 1.06 17.33
N ARG A 73 -12.76 0.73 16.35
CA ARG A 73 -12.96 -0.65 15.85
C ARG A 73 -12.22 -0.95 14.56
N ALA A 74 -11.93 0.08 13.78
CA ALA A 74 -11.14 -0.01 12.56
C ALA A 74 -9.85 0.80 12.71
N GLY A 75 -8.76 0.29 12.14
CA GLY A 75 -7.47 0.97 12.08
C GLY A 75 -6.72 0.63 10.80
N LEU A 76 -5.89 1.57 10.37
CA LEU A 76 -5.03 1.51 9.20
C LEU A 76 -3.61 1.81 9.65
N GLU A 77 -2.67 0.97 9.26
CA GLU A 77 -1.24 1.18 9.44
C GLU A 77 -0.59 1.06 8.07
N VAL A 78 0.20 2.06 7.69
CA VAL A 78 0.81 2.15 6.37
C VAL A 78 2.31 2.28 6.52
N THR A 79 3.02 1.35 5.89
CA THR A 79 4.48 1.36 5.76
C THR A 79 4.85 1.41 4.28
N TRP A 80 6.06 1.83 3.98
CA TRP A 80 6.49 2.01 2.59
C TRP A 80 7.98 1.84 2.42
N SER A 81 8.37 1.59 1.18
CA SER A 81 9.72 1.78 0.68
C SER A 81 9.69 2.72 -0.53
N ARG A 82 10.83 2.87 -1.22
CA ARG A 82 10.84 3.59 -2.50
C ARG A 82 9.99 2.93 -3.58
N GLN A 83 9.74 1.62 -3.51
CA GLN A 83 9.10 0.86 -4.59
C GLN A 83 7.73 0.29 -4.23
N HIS A 84 7.33 0.32 -2.95
CA HIS A 84 6.03 -0.19 -2.55
C HIS A 84 5.44 0.55 -1.36
N LEU A 85 4.14 0.40 -1.21
CA LEU A 85 3.39 0.79 -0.03
C LEU A 85 2.60 -0.42 0.44
N ARG A 86 2.60 -0.66 1.75
CA ARG A 86 1.84 -1.71 2.41
C ARG A 86 0.84 -1.07 3.37
N ALA A 87 -0.40 -1.52 3.31
CA ALA A 87 -1.45 -1.09 4.21
C ALA A 87 -2.00 -2.30 4.99
N ASP A 88 -1.84 -2.27 6.31
CA ASP A 88 -2.43 -3.23 7.23
C ASP A 88 -3.78 -2.69 7.75
N CYS A 89 -4.86 -3.26 7.22
CA CYS A 89 -6.23 -2.88 7.48
C CYS A 89 -6.83 -3.77 8.60
N ARG A 90 -6.99 -3.23 9.81
CA ARG A 90 -7.56 -3.95 10.96
C ARG A 90 -9.01 -3.54 11.15
N GLY A 91 -9.96 -4.47 11.00
CA GLY A 91 -11.39 -4.20 11.26
C GLY A 91 -12.05 -3.18 10.32
N MET A 92 -11.39 -2.84 9.21
CA MET A 92 -11.91 -1.91 8.20
C MET A 92 -13.00 -2.58 7.35
N SER A 93 -13.96 -1.78 6.90
CA SER A 93 -14.96 -2.23 5.93
C SER A 93 -14.37 -2.34 4.53
N GLY A 94 -15.07 -3.04 3.62
CA GLY A 94 -14.69 -3.07 2.20
C GLY A 94 -14.62 -1.66 1.59
N ASP A 95 -15.55 -0.77 1.97
CA ASP A 95 -15.55 0.62 1.50
C ASP A 95 -14.33 1.40 2.00
N ASP A 96 -13.91 1.21 3.25
CA ASP A 96 -12.71 1.87 3.77
C ASP A 96 -11.45 1.31 3.10
N MET A 97 -11.36 0.00 2.86
CA MET A 97 -10.24 -0.60 2.11
C MET A 97 -10.22 -0.09 0.67
N ASN A 98 -11.37 0.02 0.02
CA ASN A 98 -11.50 0.57 -1.32
C ASN A 98 -11.03 2.04 -1.40
N ARG A 99 -11.15 2.83 -0.32
CA ARG A 99 -10.55 4.18 -0.29
C ARG A 99 -9.03 4.15 -0.40
N VAL A 100 -8.37 3.22 0.30
CA VAL A 100 -6.91 3.03 0.19
C VAL A 100 -6.55 2.64 -1.25
N VAL A 101 -7.27 1.67 -1.82
CA VAL A 101 -7.07 1.20 -3.20
C VAL A 101 -7.26 2.33 -4.20
N ASN A 102 -8.30 3.15 -4.06
CA ASN A 102 -8.56 4.29 -4.95
C ASN A 102 -7.46 5.34 -4.91
N VAL A 103 -6.89 5.63 -3.73
CA VAL A 103 -5.71 6.52 -3.61
C VAL A 103 -4.53 5.93 -4.39
N ALA A 104 -4.27 4.63 -4.23
CA ALA A 104 -3.16 3.95 -4.90
C ALA A 104 -3.30 3.95 -6.42
N ILE A 105 -4.49 3.61 -6.90
CA ILE A 105 -4.89 3.60 -8.31
C ILE A 105 -4.72 5.00 -8.90
N GLY A 106 -5.17 6.05 -8.21
CA GLY A 106 -5.00 7.45 -8.66
C GLY A 106 -3.54 7.89 -8.84
N LEU A 107 -2.60 7.18 -8.21
CA LEU A 107 -1.17 7.40 -8.33
C LEU A 107 -0.47 6.40 -9.26
N GLY A 108 -1.23 5.55 -9.95
CA GLY A 108 -0.71 4.53 -10.86
C GLY A 108 -0.10 3.32 -10.17
N CYS A 109 -0.38 3.09 -8.88
CA CYS A 109 0.10 1.94 -8.11
C CYS A 109 -1.03 0.89 -7.96
N PRO A 110 -1.14 -0.11 -8.85
CA PRO A 110 -2.16 -1.14 -8.72
C PRO A 110 -2.02 -1.92 -7.40
N LEU A 111 -3.12 -2.57 -7.00
CA LEU A 111 -3.18 -3.45 -5.85
C LEU A 111 -2.62 -4.83 -6.17
N TYR A 112 -1.83 -5.38 -5.25
CA TYR A 112 -1.66 -6.81 -5.05
C TYR A 112 -2.31 -7.20 -3.73
N ASP A 113 -3.10 -8.25 -3.78
CA ASP A 113 -3.77 -8.83 -2.62
C ASP A 113 -3.05 -10.12 -2.22
N PRO A 114 -2.22 -10.12 -1.16
CA PRO A 114 -1.51 -11.31 -0.70
C PRO A 114 -2.43 -12.41 -0.16
N GLN A 115 -3.70 -12.11 0.15
CA GLN A 115 -4.63 -13.10 0.68
C GLN A 115 -5.19 -13.98 -0.45
N THR A 116 -5.32 -13.44 -1.66
CA THR A 116 -5.75 -14.18 -2.86
C THR A 116 -4.60 -14.51 -3.81
N GLY A 117 -3.43 -13.86 -3.65
CA GLY A 117 -2.30 -13.95 -4.58
C GLY A 117 -2.57 -13.20 -5.89
N GLU A 118 -3.54 -12.30 -5.91
CA GLU A 118 -3.97 -11.63 -7.14
C GLU A 118 -3.37 -10.23 -7.28
N ARG A 119 -2.81 -9.97 -8.45
CA ARG A 119 -2.39 -8.64 -8.90
C ARG A 119 -3.49 -8.03 -9.77
N PHE A 120 -4.04 -6.92 -9.34
CA PHE A 120 -5.04 -6.18 -10.11
C PHE A 120 -4.36 -5.28 -11.14
N ALA A 121 -4.91 -5.23 -12.35
CA ALA A 121 -4.44 -4.32 -13.39
C ALA A 121 -5.00 -2.91 -13.16
N PHE A 122 -4.20 -1.90 -13.50
CA PHE A 122 -4.69 -0.52 -13.61
C PHE A 122 -5.16 -0.32 -15.06
N ASP A 123 -6.45 -0.51 -15.30
CA ASP A 123 -7.09 -0.17 -16.56
C ASP A 123 -7.50 1.31 -16.52
N GLY A 124 -6.53 2.21 -16.70
CA GLY A 124 -6.67 3.67 -16.52
C GLY A 124 -7.76 4.36 -17.34
N HIS A 125 -9.01 4.15 -16.95
CA HIS A 125 -10.22 4.76 -17.52
C HIS A 125 -10.55 6.10 -16.87
#